data_AF-A0A9D7UAI2-F1
#
_entry.id   AF-A0A9D7UAI2-F1
#
_cell.length_a   1.000
_cell.length_b   1.000
_cell.length_c   1.000
_cell.angle_alpha   90.00
_cell.angle_beta   90.00
_cell.angle_gamma   90.00
#
_symmetry.space_group_name_H-M   'P 1'
#
loop_
_entity.id
_entity.type
_entity.pdbx_description
1 polymer ?
#
loop_
_entity_poly.entity_id
_entity_poly.type
_entity_poly.pdbx_seq_one_letter_code
_entity_poly.pdbx_strand_id
1 'polypeptide(L)'
;MSEGDINEDFYLCEGIWLDKGNKTLTDEDTKHKLDINNIDDMIIIFKREVEAWLFAPMNQLMNDDKDINSSYRPFKNAIFMLFGIFSYIEKIQRYKDGEPYISGDSKSTKILTLGFKNIFGSNKKSEFGDKKISTILENTRHTMMHSGNIGDKVLLNYDYANANAVTYIGSNKNLCKIELNPYSMLLAIAKDFDEYLKNIKDGATRQDNFKTVFKSVYSDEIKLLYKRENFISLKVKI
;
A
#
# COMPACT_ATOMS: atom_id res chain seq x y z
N MET A 1 28.15 16.41 3.62
CA MET A 1 27.85 14.95 3.58
C MET A 1 27.02 14.74 2.34
N SER A 2 27.52 14.01 1.34
CA SER A 2 26.77 13.70 0.13
C SER A 2 25.61 12.76 0.49
N GLU A 3 24.40 13.13 0.08
CA GLU A 3 23.22 12.26 0.14
C GLU A 3 23.51 10.92 -0.56
N GLY A 4 22.87 9.85 -0.08
CA GLY A 4 23.28 8.46 -0.28
C GLY A 4 23.31 8.01 -1.73
N ASP A 5 24.52 7.99 -2.31
CA ASP A 5 24.75 7.28 -3.56
C ASP A 5 24.62 5.77 -3.31
N ILE A 6 23.78 5.10 -4.10
CA ILE A 6 23.67 3.63 -4.13
C ILE A 6 25.07 3.07 -4.42
N ASN A 7 25.65 2.40 -3.43
CA ASN A 7 27.07 2.02 -3.48
C ASN A 7 27.34 0.59 -3.92
N GLU A 8 26.33 -0.27 -3.86
CA GLU A 8 26.42 -1.70 -4.10
C GLU A 8 25.24 -2.20 -4.95
N ASP A 9 25.35 -3.43 -5.44
CA ASP A 9 24.23 -4.14 -6.04
C ASP A 9 23.21 -4.49 -4.96
N PHE A 10 21.92 -4.46 -5.28
CA PHE A 10 20.89 -4.69 -4.29
C PHE A 10 19.58 -5.18 -4.90
N TYR A 11 18.74 -5.77 -4.05
CA TYR A 11 17.37 -6.10 -4.39
C TYR A 11 16.48 -4.86 -4.27
N LEU A 12 15.85 -4.46 -5.37
CA LEU A 12 14.78 -3.45 -5.34
C LEU A 12 13.58 -3.96 -4.54
N CYS A 13 13.22 -5.21 -4.79
CA CYS A 13 12.27 -6.01 -4.06
C CYS A 13 12.59 -7.49 -4.32
N GLU A 14 11.88 -8.41 -3.65
CA GLU A 14 12.13 -9.83 -3.81
C GLU A 14 12.03 -10.25 -5.29
N GLY A 15 13.11 -10.86 -5.80
CA GLY A 15 13.21 -11.31 -7.20
C GLY A 15 13.55 -10.23 -8.23
N ILE A 16 13.69 -8.95 -7.84
CA ILE A 16 14.13 -7.87 -8.73
C ILE A 16 15.52 -7.38 -8.32
N TRP A 17 16.54 -7.79 -9.08
CA TRP A 17 17.95 -7.51 -8.82
C TRP A 17 18.44 -6.31 -9.63
N LEU A 18 19.02 -5.31 -8.93
CA LEU A 18 19.74 -4.21 -9.55
C LEU A 18 21.25 -4.46 -9.46
N ASP A 19 21.84 -4.72 -10.63
CA ASP A 19 23.29 -4.76 -10.81
C ASP A 19 23.79 -3.34 -11.14
N LYS A 20 24.50 -2.75 -10.18
CA LYS A 20 25.03 -1.40 -10.27
C LYS A 20 26.16 -1.33 -11.28
N GLY A 21 27.04 -2.33 -11.31
CA GLY A 21 28.21 -2.39 -12.17
C GLY A 21 27.82 -2.37 -13.66
N ASN A 22 26.83 -3.19 -14.02
CA ASN A 22 26.31 -3.32 -15.37
C ASN A 22 25.14 -2.37 -15.66
N LYS A 23 24.64 -1.64 -14.66
CA LYS A 23 23.45 -0.78 -14.74
C LYS A 23 22.26 -1.53 -15.34
N THR A 24 21.99 -2.71 -14.82
CA THR A 24 20.91 -3.56 -15.30
C THR A 24 19.95 -3.92 -14.20
N LEU A 25 18.66 -3.87 -14.52
CA LEU A 25 17.61 -4.38 -13.66
C LEU A 25 17.11 -5.70 -14.24
N THR A 26 17.01 -6.73 -13.41
CA THR A 26 16.66 -8.09 -13.87
C THR A 26 15.57 -8.68 -12.98
N ASP A 27 14.51 -9.22 -13.59
CA ASP A 27 13.59 -10.15 -12.92
C ASP A 27 14.28 -11.52 -12.88
N GLU A 28 14.63 -11.97 -11.68
CA GLU A 28 15.43 -13.18 -11.50
C GLU A 28 14.66 -14.47 -11.79
N ASP A 29 13.32 -14.45 -11.72
CA ASP A 29 12.50 -15.63 -11.99
C ASP A 29 12.42 -15.90 -13.48
N THR A 30 12.32 -14.84 -14.28
CA THR A 30 12.18 -14.91 -15.74
C THR A 30 13.49 -14.70 -16.48
N LYS A 31 14.53 -14.24 -15.79
CA LYS A 31 15.81 -13.76 -16.36
C LYS A 31 15.63 -12.64 -17.38
N HIS A 32 14.50 -11.93 -17.31
CA HIS A 32 14.20 -10.82 -18.18
C HIS A 32 14.86 -9.54 -17.67
N LYS A 33 15.55 -8.83 -18.57
CA LYS A 33 16.09 -7.50 -18.27
C LYS A 33 14.97 -6.46 -18.37
N LEU A 34 14.71 -5.78 -17.26
CA LEU A 34 13.67 -4.79 -17.11
C LEU A 34 14.19 -3.38 -17.49
N ASP A 35 13.37 -2.63 -18.22
CA ASP A 35 13.53 -1.20 -18.47
C ASP A 35 12.63 -0.42 -17.52
N ILE A 36 13.20 0.21 -16.50
CA ILE A 36 12.46 1.00 -15.51
C ILE A 36 11.75 2.24 -16.10
N ASN A 37 11.99 2.59 -17.37
CA ASN A 37 11.24 3.62 -18.10
C ASN A 37 10.09 3.05 -18.95
N ASN A 38 10.03 1.73 -19.15
CA ASN A 38 8.94 1.04 -19.82
C ASN A 38 7.77 0.80 -18.86
N ILE A 39 6.55 1.13 -19.29
CA ILE A 39 5.35 1.02 -18.44
C ILE A 39 5.02 -0.42 -18.03
N ASP A 40 5.22 -1.40 -18.90
CA ASP A 40 4.94 -2.80 -18.60
C ASP A 40 5.92 -3.33 -17.55
N ASP A 41 7.19 -2.96 -17.66
CA ASP A 41 8.23 -3.33 -16.69
C ASP A 41 8.05 -2.62 -15.35
N MET A 42 7.66 -1.34 -15.36
CA MET A 42 7.28 -0.64 -14.14
C MET A 42 6.13 -1.36 -13.42
N ILE A 43 5.13 -1.84 -14.16
CA ILE A 43 4.00 -2.60 -13.58
C ILE A 43 4.50 -3.91 -12.98
N ILE A 44 5.45 -4.62 -13.62
CA ILE A 44 6.07 -5.84 -13.08
C ILE A 44 6.78 -5.53 -11.75
N ILE A 45 7.65 -4.52 -11.72
CA ILE A 45 8.40 -4.12 -10.51
C ILE A 45 7.44 -3.75 -9.39
N PHE A 46 6.45 -2.92 -9.70
CA PHE A 46 5.44 -2.49 -8.74
C PHE A 46 4.62 -3.66 -8.18
N LYS A 47 4.23 -4.61 -9.05
CA LYS A 47 3.52 -5.81 -8.65
C LYS A 47 4.33 -6.64 -7.65
N ARG A 48 5.60 -6.92 -7.99
CA ARG A 48 6.54 -7.65 -7.14
C ARG A 48 6.73 -6.98 -5.79
N GLU A 49 6.92 -5.67 -5.79
CA GLU A 49 7.09 -4.89 -4.56
C GLU A 49 5.86 -5.02 -3.65
N VAL A 50 4.65 -4.82 -4.18
CA VAL A 50 3.42 -4.91 -3.38
C VAL A 50 3.18 -6.35 -2.88
N GLU A 51 3.41 -7.36 -3.72
CA GLU A 51 3.25 -8.76 -3.33
C GLU A 51 4.25 -9.16 -2.24
N ALA A 52 5.53 -8.84 -2.41
CA ALA A 52 6.59 -9.23 -1.49
C ALA A 52 6.58 -8.43 -0.18
N TRP A 53 6.33 -7.13 -0.23
CA TRP A 53 6.49 -6.26 0.95
C TRP A 53 5.19 -5.99 1.70
N LEU A 54 4.03 -6.15 1.07
CA LEU A 54 2.74 -5.95 1.72
C LEU A 54 2.00 -7.29 1.88
N PHE A 55 1.72 -8.00 0.78
CA PHE A 55 0.85 -9.17 0.84
C PHE A 55 1.51 -10.38 1.51
N ALA A 56 2.76 -10.71 1.19
CA ALA A 56 3.44 -11.87 1.75
C ALA A 56 3.53 -11.81 3.30
N PRO A 57 3.97 -10.69 3.92
CA PRO A 57 3.95 -10.57 5.38
C PRO A 57 2.54 -10.67 5.97
N MET A 58 1.54 -10.01 5.36
CA MET A 58 0.16 -10.09 5.84
C MET A 58 -0.40 -11.52 5.76
N ASN A 59 -0.10 -12.25 4.69
CA ASN A 59 -0.51 -13.65 4.52
C ASN A 59 0.15 -14.55 5.57
N GLN A 60 1.45 -14.35 5.86
CA GLN A 60 2.14 -15.08 6.90
C GLN A 60 1.53 -14.82 8.28
N LEU A 61 1.34 -13.54 8.64
CA LEU A 61 0.72 -13.14 9.90
C LEU A 61 -0.70 -13.71 10.07
N MET A 62 -1.43 -13.83 8.97
CA MET A 62 -2.77 -14.41 8.93
C MET A 62 -2.77 -15.92 9.12
N ASN A 63 -1.81 -16.63 8.52
CA ASN A 63 -1.70 -18.08 8.63
C ASN A 63 -1.22 -18.50 10.04
N ASP A 64 -0.26 -17.78 10.60
CA ASP A 64 0.24 -18.01 11.97
C ASP A 64 -0.88 -17.96 13.03
N ASP A 65 -1.94 -17.18 12.79
CA ASP A 65 -3.07 -17.07 13.71
C ASP A 65 -4.14 -18.16 13.50
N LYS A 66 -4.31 -18.66 12.26
CA LYS A 66 -5.28 -19.71 11.94
C LYS A 66 -4.94 -21.05 12.60
N ASP A 67 -3.65 -21.33 12.78
CA ASP A 67 -3.13 -22.61 13.30
C ASP A 67 -3.22 -22.77 14.83
N ILE A 68 -3.82 -21.81 15.54
CA ILE A 68 -3.96 -21.86 17.01
C ILE A 68 -5.33 -22.47 17.39
N ASN A 69 -5.31 -23.72 17.87
CA ASN A 69 -6.47 -24.45 18.43
C ASN A 69 -6.93 -23.91 19.81
N SER A 70 -7.19 -22.62 19.95
CA SER A 70 -7.72 -22.00 21.18
C SER A 70 -9.17 -21.55 21.00
N SER A 71 -9.97 -21.70 22.05
CA SER A 71 -11.36 -21.23 22.17
C SER A 71 -11.48 -19.72 22.45
N TYR A 72 -10.37 -19.06 22.79
CA TYR A 72 -10.28 -17.61 22.95
C TYR A 72 -9.10 -17.11 22.08
N ARG A 73 -9.40 -16.37 21.01
CA ARG A 73 -8.44 -15.99 19.96
C ARG A 73 -8.39 -14.46 19.78
N PRO A 74 -7.68 -13.70 20.63
CA PRO A 74 -7.22 -12.40 20.18
C PRO A 74 -6.24 -12.65 19.03
N PHE A 75 -6.58 -12.25 17.80
CA PHE A 75 -5.69 -12.37 16.64
C PHE A 75 -4.42 -11.57 16.95
N LYS A 76 -3.33 -12.25 17.33
CA LYS A 76 -2.15 -11.62 17.96
C LYS A 76 -1.51 -10.59 17.04
N ASN A 77 -1.69 -10.78 15.75
CA ASN A 77 -1.10 -9.98 14.70
C ASN A 77 -2.04 -8.88 14.17
N ALA A 78 -3.17 -8.60 14.83
CA ALA A 78 -4.22 -7.72 14.29
C ALA A 78 -3.74 -6.32 13.99
N ILE A 79 -2.92 -5.81 14.90
CA ILE A 79 -2.32 -4.48 14.82
C ILE A 79 -1.41 -4.41 13.58
N PHE A 80 -0.56 -5.41 13.37
CA PHE A 80 0.32 -5.48 12.20
C PHE A 80 -0.45 -5.68 10.89
N MET A 81 -1.52 -6.47 10.92
CA MET A 81 -2.42 -6.61 9.77
C MET A 81 -3.09 -5.30 9.40
N LEU A 82 -3.65 -4.57 10.38
CA LEU A 82 -4.25 -3.27 10.12
C LEU A 82 -3.23 -2.25 9.62
N PHE A 83 -2.01 -2.26 10.16
CA PHE A 83 -0.92 -1.44 9.65
C PHE A 83 -0.62 -1.75 8.17
N GLY A 84 -0.49 -3.02 7.81
CA GLY A 84 -0.28 -3.44 6.42
C GLY A 84 -1.44 -3.02 5.50
N ILE A 85 -2.68 -3.21 5.96
CA ILE A 85 -3.88 -2.79 5.23
C ILE A 85 -3.90 -1.27 5.00
N PHE A 86 -3.67 -0.45 6.02
CA PHE A 86 -3.66 1.00 5.84
C PHE A 86 -2.50 1.47 4.97
N SER A 87 -1.34 0.81 5.06
CA SER A 87 -0.18 1.09 4.21
C SER A 87 -0.49 0.79 2.74
N TYR A 88 -1.16 -0.34 2.47
CA TYR A 88 -1.68 -0.67 1.13
C TYR A 88 -2.64 0.42 0.63
N ILE A 89 -3.66 0.77 1.42
CA ILE A 89 -4.71 1.72 0.98
C ILE A 89 -4.08 3.07 0.62
N GLU A 90 -3.19 3.59 1.46
CA GLU A 90 -2.50 4.84 1.19
C GLU A 90 -1.62 4.74 -0.06
N LYS A 91 -0.81 3.68 -0.18
CA LYS A 91 0.06 3.46 -1.34
C LYS A 91 -0.76 3.43 -2.63
N ILE A 92 -1.74 2.54 -2.74
CA ILE A 92 -2.52 2.39 -3.98
C ILE A 92 -3.33 3.65 -4.30
N GLN A 93 -3.89 4.34 -3.30
CA GLN A 93 -4.63 5.57 -3.55
C GLN A 93 -3.73 6.69 -4.10
N ARG A 94 -2.47 6.81 -3.62
CA ARG A 94 -1.48 7.74 -4.22
C ARG A 94 -1.24 7.44 -5.69
N TYR A 95 -1.05 6.17 -6.03
CA TYR A 95 -0.87 5.72 -7.41
C TYR A 95 -2.11 5.94 -8.29
N LYS A 96 -3.32 5.80 -7.72
CA LYS A 96 -4.59 6.13 -8.40
C LYS A 96 -4.70 7.64 -8.69
N ASP A 97 -4.29 8.49 -7.75
CA ASP A 97 -4.43 9.94 -7.84
C ASP A 97 -3.24 10.67 -8.49
N GLY A 98 -2.11 9.98 -8.67
CA GLY A 98 -0.89 10.58 -9.21
C GLY A 98 -0.18 11.49 -8.21
N GLU A 99 -0.38 11.26 -6.90
CA GLU A 99 0.18 12.09 -5.84
C GLU A 99 1.38 11.41 -5.17
N PRO A 100 2.63 11.85 -5.44
CA PRO A 100 3.81 11.34 -4.75
C PRO A 100 3.74 11.49 -3.23
N TYR A 101 4.65 10.81 -2.53
CA TYR A 101 4.76 10.96 -1.08
C TYR A 101 5.00 12.43 -0.70
N ILE A 102 4.19 12.93 0.23
CA ILE A 102 4.35 14.26 0.83
C ILE A 102 4.22 14.04 2.34
N SER A 103 5.17 14.59 3.10
CA SER A 103 5.13 14.58 4.56
C SER A 103 3.94 15.40 5.07
N GLY A 104 3.19 14.84 6.02
CA GLY A 104 2.11 15.55 6.71
C GLY A 104 0.84 14.71 6.94
N ASP A 105 0.38 14.69 8.19
CA ASP A 105 -0.74 13.85 8.65
C ASP A 105 -2.06 14.18 7.97
N SER A 106 -2.31 15.46 7.64
CA SER A 106 -3.60 15.90 7.08
C SER A 106 -3.82 15.38 5.66
N LYS A 107 -2.79 15.39 4.81
CA LYS A 107 -2.88 14.88 3.44
C LYS A 107 -2.94 13.36 3.43
N SER A 108 -2.12 12.72 4.26
CA SER A 108 -2.15 11.28 4.41
C SER A 108 -3.52 10.76 4.92
N THR A 109 -4.12 11.46 5.88
CA THR A 109 -5.48 11.13 6.37
C THR A 109 -6.54 11.26 5.27
N LYS A 110 -6.45 12.27 4.40
CA LYS A 110 -7.37 12.45 3.27
C LYS A 110 -7.26 11.31 2.25
N ILE A 111 -6.02 10.98 1.84
CA ILE A 111 -5.74 9.88 0.90
C ILE A 111 -6.28 8.56 1.47
N LEU A 112 -5.95 8.27 2.73
CA LEU A 112 -6.38 7.04 3.39
C LEU A 112 -7.92 6.96 3.51
N THR A 113 -8.58 8.08 3.84
CA THR A 113 -10.05 8.17 3.90
C THR A 113 -10.67 7.87 2.55
N LEU A 114 -10.13 8.44 1.47
CA LEU A 114 -10.62 8.23 0.11
C LEU A 114 -10.44 6.77 -0.31
N GLY A 115 -9.25 6.20 -0.14
CA GLY A 115 -8.97 4.80 -0.48
C GLY A 115 -9.84 3.83 0.31
N PHE A 116 -10.05 4.09 1.61
CA PHE A 116 -10.92 3.27 2.45
C PHE A 116 -12.37 3.28 1.94
N LYS A 117 -12.90 4.45 1.55
CA LYS A 117 -14.24 4.55 0.93
C LYS A 117 -14.33 3.78 -0.38
N ASN A 118 -13.29 3.88 -1.21
CA ASN A 118 -13.28 3.23 -2.52
C ASN A 118 -13.35 1.70 -2.38
N ILE A 119 -12.62 1.14 -1.42
CA ILE A 119 -12.51 -0.31 -1.23
C ILE A 119 -13.69 -0.86 -0.42
N PHE A 120 -14.06 -0.19 0.68
CA PHE A 120 -15.04 -0.73 1.65
C PHE A 120 -16.41 -0.04 1.63
N GLY A 121 -16.55 1.11 0.97
CA GLY A 121 -17.77 1.92 0.97
C GLY A 121 -18.82 1.51 -0.09
N SER A 122 -18.46 0.64 -1.03
CA SER A 122 -19.25 0.33 -2.23
C SER A 122 -20.52 -0.49 -1.96
N ASN A 123 -20.61 -1.22 -0.83
CA ASN A 123 -21.74 -2.11 -0.60
C ASN A 123 -22.99 -1.45 0.01
N LYS A 124 -22.90 -0.26 0.62
CA LYS A 124 -24.06 0.54 1.04
C LYS A 124 -23.67 2.01 1.17
N LYS A 125 -24.00 2.82 0.15
CA LYS A 125 -23.69 4.27 0.06
C LYS A 125 -24.20 5.13 1.25
N SER A 126 -24.92 4.58 2.21
CA SER A 126 -25.46 5.29 3.38
C SER A 126 -24.85 4.88 4.74
N GLU A 127 -24.07 3.80 4.84
CA GLU A 127 -23.62 3.29 6.15
C GLU A 127 -22.23 3.81 6.60
N PHE A 128 -21.36 4.24 5.69
CA PHE A 128 -20.00 4.71 5.99
C PHE A 128 -19.83 6.22 5.78
N GLY A 129 -20.45 7.03 6.64
CA GLY A 129 -20.22 8.48 6.65
C GLY A 129 -18.80 8.85 7.11
N ASP A 130 -18.30 10.01 6.68
CA ASP A 130 -16.93 10.50 6.93
C ASP A 130 -16.52 10.40 8.41
N LYS A 131 -17.44 10.71 9.32
CA LYS A 131 -17.21 10.61 10.78
C LYS A 131 -16.80 9.21 11.23
N LYS A 132 -17.33 8.15 10.61
CA LYS A 132 -17.00 6.77 10.97
C LYS A 132 -15.61 6.38 10.50
N ILE A 133 -15.21 6.83 9.30
CA ILE A 133 -13.87 6.59 8.79
C ILE A 133 -12.85 7.38 9.61
N SER A 134 -13.14 8.66 9.93
CA SER A 134 -12.33 9.42 10.88
C SER A 134 -12.19 8.69 12.21
N THR A 135 -13.28 8.13 12.74
CA THR A 135 -13.23 7.33 13.99
C THR A 135 -12.31 6.11 13.85
N ILE A 136 -12.40 5.36 12.75
CA ILE A 136 -11.50 4.23 12.48
C ILE A 136 -10.05 4.71 12.46
N LEU A 137 -9.73 5.73 11.67
CA LEU A 137 -8.36 6.19 11.46
C LEU A 137 -7.74 6.80 12.73
N GLU A 138 -8.52 7.56 13.51
CA GLU A 138 -8.08 8.10 14.79
C GLU A 138 -7.78 6.97 15.79
N ASN A 139 -8.69 6.01 15.93
CA ASN A 139 -8.58 4.95 16.95
C ASN A 139 -7.72 3.77 16.54
N THR A 140 -7.36 3.66 15.27
CA THR A 140 -6.39 2.68 14.79
C THR A 140 -5.08 3.38 14.49
N ARG A 141 -4.90 3.94 13.29
CA ARG A 141 -3.62 4.51 12.84
C ARG A 141 -2.98 5.47 13.84
N HIS A 142 -3.66 6.50 14.33
CA HIS A 142 -3.04 7.46 15.25
C HIS A 142 -2.79 6.85 16.63
N THR A 143 -3.81 6.25 17.25
CA THR A 143 -3.66 5.63 18.58
C THR A 143 -2.66 4.47 18.58
N MET A 144 -2.59 3.67 17.52
CA MET A 144 -1.63 2.58 17.34
C MET A 144 -0.21 3.11 17.27
N MET A 145 0.03 4.17 16.49
CA MET A 145 1.35 4.78 16.35
C MET A 145 1.83 5.50 17.63
N HIS A 146 0.91 5.97 18.47
CA HIS A 146 1.24 6.72 19.69
C HIS A 146 1.20 5.90 20.98
N SER A 147 0.38 4.85 21.04
CA SER A 147 0.13 4.09 22.28
C SER A 147 0.24 2.57 22.13
N GLY A 148 0.51 2.06 20.91
CA GLY A 148 0.60 0.63 20.63
C GLY A 148 -0.73 -0.12 20.75
N ASN A 149 -1.84 0.59 20.94
CA ASN A 149 -3.17 0.02 21.16
C ASN A 149 -4.17 0.53 20.12
N ILE A 150 -5.22 -0.26 19.90
CA ILE A 150 -6.43 0.19 19.20
C ILE A 150 -7.35 0.81 20.26
N GLY A 151 -7.93 1.97 19.95
CA GLY A 151 -8.86 2.68 20.83
C GLY A 151 -10.15 1.89 21.11
N ASP A 152 -10.88 2.31 22.13
CA ASP A 152 -12.09 1.63 22.66
C ASP A 152 -13.29 1.60 21.70
N LYS A 153 -13.25 2.41 20.64
CA LYS A 153 -14.28 2.54 19.61
C LYS A 153 -14.13 1.57 18.44
N VAL A 154 -12.98 0.92 18.30
CA VAL A 154 -12.74 -0.06 17.24
C VAL A 154 -12.53 -1.44 17.86
N LEU A 155 -13.35 -2.38 17.45
CA LEU A 155 -13.25 -3.78 17.78
C LEU A 155 -12.72 -4.54 16.57
N LEU A 156 -12.07 -5.66 16.85
CA LEU A 156 -11.58 -6.57 15.83
C LEU A 156 -12.46 -7.81 15.85
N ASN A 157 -13.04 -8.12 14.70
CA ASN A 157 -13.84 -9.30 14.48
C ASN A 157 -12.95 -10.40 13.91
N TYR A 158 -12.89 -11.52 14.62
CA TYR A 158 -12.05 -12.68 14.31
C TYR A 158 -12.83 -13.84 13.70
N ASP A 159 -14.09 -13.61 13.33
CA ASP A 159 -14.90 -14.58 12.61
C ASP A 159 -14.45 -14.63 11.14
N TYR A 160 -13.62 -15.62 10.81
CA TYR A 160 -13.19 -15.89 9.44
C TYR A 160 -14.35 -16.26 8.50
N ALA A 161 -15.50 -16.70 9.03
CA ALA A 161 -16.70 -16.97 8.23
C ALA A 161 -17.52 -15.70 7.98
N ASN A 162 -17.28 -14.62 8.73
CA ASN A 162 -17.91 -13.33 8.47
C ASN A 162 -17.27 -12.66 7.25
N ALA A 163 -18.01 -12.63 6.14
CA ALA A 163 -17.56 -12.03 4.88
C ALA A 163 -17.46 -10.50 4.91
N ASN A 164 -17.99 -9.82 5.94
CA ASN A 164 -17.95 -8.37 6.01
C ASN A 164 -16.59 -7.86 6.53
N ALA A 165 -15.85 -7.17 5.67
CA ALA A 165 -14.59 -6.51 6.00
C ALA A 165 -14.76 -5.45 7.12
N VAL A 166 -15.88 -4.72 7.10
CA VAL A 166 -16.22 -3.72 8.11
C VAL A 166 -17.67 -3.92 8.50
N THR A 167 -17.92 -4.23 9.77
CA THR A 167 -19.27 -4.38 10.32
C THR A 167 -19.48 -3.32 11.39
N TYR A 168 -20.66 -2.69 11.38
CA TYR A 168 -21.02 -1.77 12.45
C TYR A 168 -21.82 -2.50 13.53
N ILE A 169 -21.25 -2.68 14.72
CA ILE A 169 -21.98 -3.14 15.89
C ILE A 169 -22.46 -1.91 16.67
N GLY A 170 -23.53 -1.32 16.16
CA GLY A 170 -24.18 -0.18 16.81
C GLY A 170 -25.64 -0.05 16.42
N SER A 171 -26.38 -1.16 16.43
CA SER A 171 -27.83 -1.12 16.64
C SER A 171 -28.20 -0.70 18.08
N ASN A 172 -27.24 -0.76 19.02
CA ASN A 172 -27.35 -0.13 20.33
C ASN A 172 -26.70 1.28 20.28
N LYS A 173 -27.52 2.34 20.45
CA LYS A 173 -27.09 3.75 20.49
C LYS A 173 -25.96 4.03 21.50
N ASN A 174 -25.75 3.14 22.48
CA ASN A 174 -24.87 3.40 23.61
C ASN A 174 -23.42 2.96 23.39
N LEU A 175 -23.13 2.05 22.44
CA LEU A 175 -21.78 1.49 22.30
C LEU A 175 -20.97 2.11 21.16
N CYS A 176 -21.61 2.56 20.07
CA CYS A 176 -20.97 3.25 18.93
C CYS A 176 -19.62 2.62 18.49
N LYS A 177 -19.54 1.28 18.43
CA LYS A 177 -18.31 0.57 18.08
C LYS A 177 -18.30 0.15 16.62
N ILE A 178 -17.10 0.14 16.04
CA ILE A 178 -16.86 -0.29 14.67
C ILE A 178 -16.06 -1.59 14.72
N GLU A 179 -16.56 -2.65 14.09
CA GLU A 179 -15.84 -3.90 13.94
C GLU A 179 -15.11 -3.95 12.60
N LEU A 180 -13.82 -4.24 12.67
CA LEU A 180 -12.98 -4.54 11.51
C LEU A 180 -12.70 -6.03 11.47
N ASN A 181 -12.86 -6.66 10.31
CA ASN A 181 -12.43 -8.03 10.08
C ASN A 181 -11.16 -8.02 9.23
N PRO A 182 -9.96 -8.17 9.83
CA PRO A 182 -8.70 -8.08 9.09
C PRO A 182 -8.58 -9.11 7.96
N TYR A 183 -9.17 -10.30 8.11
CA TYR A 183 -9.17 -11.32 7.07
C TYR A 183 -9.99 -10.88 5.86
N SER A 184 -11.25 -10.48 6.07
CA SER A 184 -12.12 -10.00 4.99
C SER A 184 -11.61 -8.69 4.39
N MET A 185 -10.92 -7.84 5.17
CA MET A 185 -10.23 -6.67 4.65
C MET A 185 -9.05 -7.05 3.75
N LEU A 186 -8.22 -8.03 4.13
CA LEU A 186 -7.11 -8.54 3.30
C LEU A 186 -7.62 -9.04 1.94
N LEU A 187 -8.70 -9.81 1.94
CA LEU A 187 -9.32 -10.30 0.69
C LEU A 187 -9.81 -9.15 -0.20
N ALA A 188 -10.42 -8.12 0.40
CA ALA A 188 -10.92 -6.97 -0.33
C ALA A 188 -9.77 -6.14 -0.95
N ILE A 189 -8.67 -5.93 -0.22
CA ILE A 189 -7.52 -5.19 -0.77
C ILE A 189 -6.76 -6.01 -1.84
N ALA A 190 -6.70 -7.34 -1.73
CA ALA A 190 -6.15 -8.19 -2.77
C ALA A 190 -6.95 -8.06 -4.08
N LYS A 191 -8.29 -8.08 -3.97
CA LYS A 191 -9.17 -7.85 -5.12
C LYS A 191 -9.01 -6.44 -5.71
N ASP A 192 -8.96 -5.41 -4.87
CA ASP A 192 -8.71 -4.02 -5.33
C ASP A 192 -7.38 -3.91 -6.07
N PHE A 193 -6.36 -4.66 -5.64
CA PHE A 193 -5.04 -4.66 -6.29
C PHE A 193 -5.08 -5.27 -7.68
N ASP A 194 -5.71 -6.44 -7.83
CA ASP A 194 -5.91 -7.09 -9.13
C ASP A 194 -6.71 -6.20 -10.10
N GLU A 195 -7.74 -5.53 -9.59
CA GLU A 195 -8.52 -4.56 -10.36
C GLU A 195 -7.67 -3.34 -10.72
N TYR A 196 -6.86 -2.82 -9.79
CA TYR A 196 -5.98 -1.70 -10.04
C TYR A 196 -4.98 -2.00 -11.16
N LEU A 197 -4.29 -3.15 -11.10
CA LEU A 197 -3.30 -3.56 -12.12
C LEU A 197 -3.91 -3.65 -13.52
N LYS A 198 -5.13 -4.19 -13.64
CA LYS A 198 -5.87 -4.21 -14.92
C LYS A 198 -6.16 -2.79 -15.42
N ASN A 199 -6.64 -1.94 -14.51
CA ASN A 199 -7.08 -0.59 -14.83
C ASN A 199 -5.96 0.39 -15.18
N ILE A 200 -4.70 0.15 -14.79
CA ILE A 200 -3.56 1.03 -15.14
C ILE A 200 -3.48 1.22 -16.66
N LYS A 201 -3.68 0.14 -17.42
CA LYS A 201 -3.52 0.16 -18.88
C LYS A 201 -4.71 0.81 -19.61
N ASP A 202 -5.85 0.95 -18.94
CA ASP A 202 -7.14 1.35 -19.53
C ASP A 202 -7.32 2.87 -19.73
N GLY A 203 -6.26 3.69 -19.58
CA GLY A 203 -6.35 5.11 -19.92
C GLY A 203 -5.09 5.93 -19.64
N ALA A 204 -4.85 6.95 -20.47
CA ALA A 204 -3.67 7.82 -20.39
C ALA A 204 -3.50 8.45 -19.00
N THR A 205 -4.56 9.01 -18.41
CA THR A 205 -4.49 9.62 -17.07
C THR A 205 -4.04 8.64 -15.99
N ARG A 206 -4.49 7.38 -16.04
CA ARG A 206 -4.11 6.37 -15.03
C ARG A 206 -2.65 5.95 -15.20
N GLN A 207 -2.20 5.81 -16.44
CA GLN A 207 -0.78 5.55 -16.73
C GLN A 207 0.10 6.72 -16.28
N ASP A 208 -0.32 7.95 -16.51
CA ASP A 208 0.44 9.14 -16.13
C ASP A 208 0.51 9.29 -14.61
N ASN A 209 -0.60 9.06 -13.90
CA ASN A 209 -0.63 9.01 -12.44
C ASN A 209 0.32 7.94 -11.90
N PHE A 210 0.24 6.72 -12.44
CA PHE A 210 1.12 5.63 -12.07
C PHE A 210 2.60 5.97 -12.31
N LYS A 211 2.95 6.44 -13.51
CA LYS A 211 4.33 6.84 -13.88
C LYS A 211 4.85 7.95 -12.98
N THR A 212 4.02 8.93 -12.64
CA THR A 212 4.40 10.07 -11.80
C THR A 212 4.82 9.59 -10.42
N VAL A 213 4.02 8.74 -9.78
CA VAL A 213 4.33 8.20 -8.46
C VAL A 213 5.50 7.22 -8.53
N PHE A 214 5.48 6.30 -9.50
CA PHE A 214 6.55 5.30 -9.67
C PHE A 214 7.93 5.98 -9.84
N LYS A 215 8.05 6.95 -10.76
CA LYS A 215 9.32 7.66 -11.00
C LYS A 215 9.77 8.48 -9.80
N SER A 216 8.84 8.96 -8.98
CA SER A 216 9.18 9.63 -7.73
C SER A 216 9.73 8.66 -6.68
N VAL A 217 9.19 7.44 -6.60
CA VAL A 217 9.64 6.41 -5.66
C VAL A 217 11.01 5.87 -6.06
N TYR A 218 11.18 5.52 -7.34
CA TYR A 218 12.40 4.90 -7.88
C TYR A 218 13.38 5.92 -8.48
N SER A 219 13.38 7.15 -7.96
CA SER A 219 14.07 8.26 -8.60
C SER A 219 15.60 8.08 -8.62
N ASP A 220 16.15 7.41 -7.60
CA ASP A 220 17.59 7.22 -7.47
C ASP A 220 18.07 6.05 -8.33
N GLU A 221 17.28 5.00 -8.46
CA GLU A 221 17.55 3.89 -9.37
C GLU A 221 17.47 4.32 -10.84
N ILE A 222 16.49 5.17 -11.18
CA ILE A 222 16.42 5.78 -12.51
C ILE A 222 17.69 6.61 -12.79
N LYS A 223 18.15 7.43 -11.83
CA LYS A 223 19.39 8.20 -12.00
C LYS A 223 20.60 7.29 -12.18
N LEU A 224 20.65 6.19 -11.45
CA LEU A 224 21.74 5.22 -11.51
C LEU A 224 21.80 4.51 -12.86
N LEU A 225 20.65 3.99 -13.32
CA LEU A 225 20.52 3.22 -14.55
C LEU A 225 20.75 4.09 -15.81
N TYR A 226 20.41 5.39 -15.76
CA TYR A 226 20.44 6.29 -16.94
C TYR A 226 21.36 7.51 -16.78
N LYS A 227 22.45 7.40 -16.00
CA LYS A 227 23.41 8.52 -15.81
C LYS A 227 23.77 9.21 -17.14
N ARG A 228 23.49 10.53 -17.19
CA ARG A 228 23.54 11.47 -18.33
C ARG A 228 24.74 11.29 -19.28
N GLU A 229 24.47 10.82 -20.49
CA GLU A 229 25.04 11.41 -21.71
C GLU A 229 23.97 12.35 -22.28
N ASN A 230 24.28 13.65 -22.45
CA ASN A 230 23.44 14.70 -23.08
C ASN A 230 22.35 15.42 -22.24
N PHE A 231 22.68 15.96 -21.06
CA PHE A 231 22.11 17.27 -20.69
C PHE A 231 23.08 18.35 -21.16
N ILE A 232 22.91 18.79 -22.43
CA ILE A 232 23.62 19.96 -22.95
C ILE A 232 23.26 21.14 -22.06
N SER A 233 24.28 21.78 -21.50
CA SER A 233 24.15 23.04 -20.80
C SER A 233 23.50 24.07 -21.73
N LEU A 234 22.26 24.47 -21.43
CA LEU A 234 21.80 25.80 -21.79
C LEU A 234 22.58 26.78 -20.90
N LYS A 235 23.81 27.08 -21.31
CA LYS A 235 24.47 28.32 -20.91
C LYS A 235 23.63 29.45 -21.48
N VAL A 236 22.78 30.02 -20.64
CA VAL A 236 22.24 31.36 -20.86
C VAL A 236 23.47 32.29 -20.91
N LYS A 237 23.78 32.79 -22.10
CA LYS A 237 24.62 33.97 -22.23
C LYS A 237 23.83 35.13 -21.63
N ILE A 238 24.36 35.71 -20.55
CA ILE A 238 24.03 37.06 -20.11
C ILE A 238 24.56 38.02 -21.18
#